data_AF-A0A1H8FD14-F1
#
_entry.id   AF-A0A1H8FD14-F1
#
_cell.length_a   1.000
_cell.length_b   1.000
_cell.length_c   1.000
_cell.angle_alpha   90.00
_cell.angle_beta   90.00
_cell.angle_gamma   90.00
#
_symmetry.space_group_name_H-M   'P 1'
#
loop_
_entity.id
_entity.type
_entity.pdbx_description
1 polymer ?
#
loop_
_entity_poly.entity_id
_entity_poly.type
_entity_poly.pdbx_seq_one_letter_code
_entity_poly.pdbx_strand_id
1 'polypeptide(L)'
;MGGFFGTISTKSCVNDLFYGTDYNSHLGTKRAGMVMFDKEKGFSRKIHNLERDYFRSKFEDELDSFSGNQGIGVISDTDPQPILVNSHLGRYTVVTVAKINNMDEIAQELLDRRMHFSEYSANTINQTELVALLINMGRTFVEGINLVYRKIEGSCSMLIMTENGIIAARDFLGRTPIVIGKKEGAYAVSSETTSFPNLDFHRVRDLGPGEIVYLTADKMEVLQEPFKREQICSFLWVYYGFPASDYNGINVEYVRETNGKMMGEKDDTEVDCVCGVPDSGVGMALGYAEGKKVPYKRAVLKYTPTWPRSFTPGNQERRALVAKMKLIPNPSLLKDQRVVFCDDSIVRGTQLKDNVRTFFEYGAKEVHCRISCPPLVYGCPFIGFTSSKSDMELITRRIIKDFEGDDKKNLEKYAQTDSPEYKRMVDEIAKRLGLTTLKFAKLEDLIKSIGMEKCHVCTHCFDGSSYCHEHDNEDNRQLKIDF
;
A
#
# COMPACT_ATOMS: atom_id res chain seq x y z
N MET A 1 4.53 0.54 -5.46
CA MET A 1 4.32 0.70 -4.00
C MET A 1 5.53 1.35 -3.38
N GLY A 2 5.34 1.88 -2.19
CA GLY A 2 6.41 2.41 -1.37
C GLY A 2 5.87 3.03 -0.10
N GLY A 3 6.78 3.43 0.76
CA GLY A 3 6.50 4.22 1.95
C GLY A 3 7.69 5.13 2.21
N PHE A 4 7.44 6.29 2.80
CA PHE A 4 8.49 7.22 3.16
C PHE A 4 8.48 7.56 4.65
N PHE A 5 9.62 8.08 5.09
CA PHE A 5 9.79 8.70 6.38
C PHE A 5 10.61 9.97 6.21
N GLY A 6 10.17 11.08 6.77
CA GLY A 6 10.90 12.33 6.86
C GLY A 6 10.97 12.78 8.29
N THR A 7 12.07 13.39 8.70
CA THR A 7 12.22 13.94 10.04
C THR A 7 13.05 15.21 10.00
N ILE A 8 12.68 16.18 10.84
CA ILE A 8 13.42 17.41 11.07
C ILE A 8 13.47 17.69 12.57
N SER A 9 14.66 18.00 13.07
CA SER A 9 14.97 18.08 14.50
C SER A 9 15.89 19.25 14.82
N THR A 10 15.92 19.67 16.08
CA THR A 10 16.92 20.62 16.59
C THR A 10 18.29 19.96 16.80
N LYS A 11 18.34 18.63 16.81
CA LYS A 11 19.54 17.80 16.97
C LYS A 11 19.68 16.85 15.79
N SER A 12 20.79 16.11 15.74
CA SER A 12 20.98 15.09 14.71
C SER A 12 19.85 14.07 14.74
N CYS A 13 19.32 13.73 13.57
CA CYS A 13 18.19 12.80 13.40
C CYS A 13 18.51 11.64 12.45
N VAL A 14 19.80 11.27 12.33
CA VAL A 14 20.27 10.19 11.46
C VAL A 14 19.56 8.86 11.82
N ASN A 15 19.54 8.51 13.11
CA ASN A 15 18.91 7.28 13.60
C ASN A 15 17.39 7.29 13.42
N ASP A 16 16.75 8.44 13.66
CA ASP A 16 15.30 8.60 13.44
C ASP A 16 14.97 8.33 11.97
N LEU A 17 15.73 8.92 11.05
CA LEU A 17 15.52 8.71 9.62
C LEU A 17 15.76 7.26 9.20
N PHE A 18 16.87 6.67 9.65
CA PHE A 18 17.26 5.31 9.32
C PHE A 18 16.19 4.30 9.76
N TYR A 19 15.89 4.27 11.06
CA TYR A 19 14.91 3.34 11.60
C TYR A 19 13.50 3.67 11.14
N GLY A 20 13.12 4.95 11.04
CA GLY A 20 11.80 5.36 10.54
C GLY A 20 11.55 4.90 9.10
N THR A 21 12.58 4.96 8.25
CA THR A 21 12.51 4.42 6.88
C THR A 21 12.43 2.89 6.89
N ASP A 22 13.22 2.22 7.73
CA ASP A 22 13.24 0.75 7.86
C ASP A 22 11.87 0.16 8.25
N TYR A 23 11.11 0.82 9.13
CA TYR A 23 9.74 0.38 9.50
C TYR A 23 8.78 0.35 8.29
N ASN A 24 9.06 1.12 7.24
CA ASN A 24 8.30 1.13 5.99
C ASN A 24 8.73 0.01 5.02
N SER A 25 9.70 -0.85 5.38
CA SER A 25 10.22 -1.94 4.51
C SER A 25 9.17 -2.97 4.11
N HIS A 26 8.01 -3.00 4.76
CA HIS A 26 6.91 -3.88 4.40
C HIS A 26 6.10 -3.35 3.20
N LEU A 27 6.23 -2.05 2.87
CA LEU A 27 5.52 -1.35 1.79
C LEU A 27 6.24 -1.38 0.44
N GLY A 28 7.43 -1.96 0.38
CA GLY A 28 8.18 -2.17 -0.86
C GLY A 28 9.37 -3.08 -0.67
N THR A 29 9.94 -3.54 -1.77
CA THR A 29 10.83 -4.69 -1.81
C THR A 29 12.02 -4.53 -2.74
N LYS A 30 12.03 -3.53 -3.63
CA LYS A 30 13.06 -3.44 -4.67
C LYS A 30 14.18 -2.47 -4.38
N ARG A 31 13.87 -1.30 -3.84
CA ARG A 31 14.82 -0.20 -3.66
C ARG A 31 14.55 0.55 -2.37
N ALA A 32 15.58 1.19 -1.88
CA ALA A 32 15.44 2.19 -0.83
C ALA A 32 16.47 3.29 -0.99
N GLY A 33 16.19 4.45 -0.42
CA GLY A 33 17.13 5.55 -0.39
C GLY A 33 16.91 6.46 0.81
N MET A 34 17.97 7.14 1.21
CA MET A 34 17.97 8.16 2.24
C MET A 34 18.75 9.38 1.74
N VAL A 35 18.27 10.56 2.12
CA VAL A 35 19.02 11.80 1.96
C VAL A 35 18.90 12.65 3.20
N MET A 36 20.02 13.21 3.65
CA MET A 36 20.08 14.17 4.74
C MET A 36 20.69 15.48 4.27
N PHE A 37 20.36 16.56 4.96
CA PHE A 37 20.96 17.86 4.73
C PHE A 37 21.71 18.35 5.97
N ASP A 38 22.97 18.71 5.74
CA ASP A 38 23.84 19.40 6.68
C ASP A 38 24.24 20.76 6.11
N LYS A 39 24.33 21.79 6.95
CA LYS A 39 24.62 23.16 6.48
C LYS A 39 26.03 23.31 5.90
N GLU A 40 27.00 22.53 6.38
CA GLU A 40 28.40 22.59 5.95
C GLU A 40 28.68 21.59 4.82
N LYS A 41 28.16 20.36 4.96
CA LYS A 41 28.40 19.27 3.99
C LYS A 41 27.39 19.20 2.84
N GLY A 42 26.27 19.91 2.95
CA GLY A 42 25.19 19.87 1.97
C GLY A 42 24.38 18.58 2.04
N PHE A 43 23.86 18.14 0.88
CA PHE A 43 23.04 16.93 0.78
C PHE A 43 23.91 15.67 0.70
N SER A 44 23.69 14.71 1.60
CA SER A 44 24.29 13.37 1.56
C SER A 44 23.20 12.36 1.19
N ARG A 45 23.32 11.71 0.02
CA ARG A 45 22.31 10.81 -0.56
C ARG A 45 22.89 9.41 -0.83
N LYS A 46 22.15 8.37 -0.44
CA LYS A 46 22.42 6.96 -0.80
C LYS A 46 21.15 6.27 -1.30
N ILE A 47 21.29 5.43 -2.32
CA ILE A 47 20.20 4.63 -2.90
C ILE A 47 20.72 3.21 -3.14
N HIS A 48 19.98 2.21 -2.67
CA HIS A 48 20.35 0.79 -2.74
C HIS A 48 19.24 -0.07 -3.32
N ASN A 49 19.63 -1.20 -3.93
CA ASN A 49 18.72 -2.29 -4.30
C ASN A 49 18.50 -3.21 -3.08
N LEU A 50 17.24 -3.57 -2.83
CA LEU A 50 16.77 -4.43 -1.72
C LEU A 50 16.17 -5.78 -2.17
N GLU A 51 16.24 -6.13 -3.46
CA GLU A 51 15.61 -7.35 -3.99
C GLU A 51 16.15 -8.64 -3.36
N ARG A 52 17.36 -8.58 -2.77
CA ARG A 52 18.04 -9.74 -2.16
C ARG A 52 18.44 -9.53 -0.70
N ASP A 53 18.26 -8.34 -0.16
CA ASP A 53 18.83 -7.93 1.12
C ASP A 53 17.81 -7.11 1.92
N TYR A 54 17.97 -7.10 3.25
CA TYR A 54 17.17 -6.23 4.11
C TYR A 54 17.71 -4.80 4.07
N PHE A 55 16.81 -3.82 4.31
CA PHE A 55 17.16 -2.39 4.36
C PHE A 55 18.35 -2.12 5.30
N ARG A 56 18.27 -2.56 6.56
CA ARG A 56 19.34 -2.33 7.55
C ARG A 56 20.71 -2.75 7.06
N SER A 57 20.84 -3.98 6.55
CA SER A 57 22.10 -4.54 6.07
C SER A 57 22.72 -3.76 4.90
N LYS A 58 21.96 -2.92 4.20
CA LYS A 58 22.48 -2.07 3.11
C LYS A 58 22.95 -0.68 3.56
N PHE A 59 22.43 -0.18 4.67
CA PHE A 59 22.62 1.21 5.08
C PHE A 59 23.41 1.35 6.39
N GLU A 60 23.48 0.31 7.23
CA GLU A 60 24.12 0.35 8.56
C GLU A 60 25.60 0.76 8.49
N ASP A 61 26.38 0.19 7.58
CA ASP A 61 27.80 0.51 7.38
C ASP A 61 28.04 1.93 6.82
N GLU A 62 26.98 2.59 6.32
CA GLU A 62 27.05 3.93 5.74
C GLU A 62 26.50 5.02 6.67
N LEU A 63 26.00 4.66 7.87
CA LEU A 63 25.36 5.62 8.78
C LEU A 63 26.27 6.78 9.17
N ASP A 64 27.56 6.52 9.38
CA ASP A 64 28.55 7.55 9.72
C ASP A 64 28.80 8.57 8.59
N SER A 65 28.38 8.25 7.36
CA SER A 65 28.46 9.18 6.23
C SER A 65 27.29 10.17 6.17
N PHE A 66 26.23 9.93 6.96
CA PHE A 66 25.11 10.84 7.10
C PHE A 66 25.35 11.80 8.27
N SER A 67 25.00 13.06 8.05
CA SER A 67 24.97 14.09 9.08
C SER A 67 23.87 15.09 8.78
N GLY A 68 23.44 15.79 9.83
CA GLY A 68 22.43 16.82 9.72
C GLY A 68 21.23 16.57 10.60
N ASN A 69 20.34 17.56 10.57
CA ASN A 69 19.19 17.69 11.45
C ASN A 69 17.86 17.55 10.68
N GLN A 70 17.93 17.24 9.40
CA GLN A 70 16.77 16.91 8.59
C GLN A 70 17.12 15.86 7.55
N GLY A 71 16.15 15.03 7.21
CA GLY A 71 16.29 14.04 6.16
C GLY A 71 14.97 13.42 5.73
N ILE A 72 14.98 12.84 4.53
CA ILE A 72 13.88 12.06 3.98
C ILE A 72 14.41 10.74 3.43
N GLY A 73 13.63 9.68 3.62
CA GLY A 73 13.95 8.33 3.23
C GLY A 73 12.72 7.64 2.65
N VAL A 74 12.96 6.66 1.78
CA VAL A 74 11.90 5.99 1.03
C VAL A 74 12.25 4.53 0.78
N ILE A 75 11.23 3.68 0.88
CA ILE A 75 11.18 2.31 0.35
C ILE A 75 10.35 2.35 -0.92
N SER A 76 10.84 1.76 -2.02
CA SER A 76 10.25 1.88 -3.36
C SER A 76 10.29 0.56 -4.14
N ASP A 77 9.17 0.20 -4.76
CA ASP A 77 9.06 -0.97 -5.67
C ASP A 77 9.34 -0.64 -7.14
N THR A 78 9.56 0.63 -7.45
CA THR A 78 9.54 1.14 -8.82
C THR A 78 10.86 1.78 -9.17
N ASP A 79 11.13 2.96 -8.64
CA ASP A 79 12.24 3.81 -9.10
C ASP A 79 13.25 4.07 -7.99
N PRO A 80 14.54 4.29 -8.34
CA PRO A 80 15.52 4.83 -7.42
C PRO A 80 15.13 6.27 -7.05
N GLN A 81 15.10 6.54 -5.75
CA GLN A 81 14.82 7.85 -5.14
C GLN A 81 15.45 7.86 -3.73
N PRO A 82 15.77 9.02 -3.12
CA PRO A 82 15.34 10.40 -3.46
C PRO A 82 15.97 11.03 -4.70
N ILE A 83 15.27 11.97 -5.34
CA ILE A 83 15.80 12.80 -6.44
C ILE A 83 16.28 14.14 -5.90
N LEU A 84 17.53 14.52 -6.16
CA LEU A 84 18.10 15.82 -5.83
C LEU A 84 17.97 16.77 -7.01
N VAL A 85 17.45 17.96 -6.76
CA VAL A 85 17.11 18.95 -7.78
C VAL A 85 17.78 20.28 -7.44
N ASN A 86 18.28 20.97 -8.46
CA ASN A 86 18.71 22.35 -8.37
C ASN A 86 17.92 23.18 -9.39
N SER A 87 17.00 24.03 -8.91
CA SER A 87 16.12 24.82 -9.78
C SER A 87 15.94 26.25 -9.27
N HIS A 88 15.06 27.02 -9.92
CA HIS A 88 14.68 28.36 -9.47
C HIS A 88 13.95 28.37 -8.11
N LEU A 89 13.43 27.21 -7.66
CA LEU A 89 12.89 27.03 -6.31
C LEU A 89 13.98 26.79 -5.26
N GLY A 90 15.26 26.74 -5.67
CA GLY A 90 16.40 26.42 -4.84
C GLY A 90 16.84 24.95 -4.97
N ARG A 91 17.73 24.52 -4.07
CA ARG A 91 18.13 23.12 -3.96
C ARG A 91 17.18 22.37 -3.05
N TYR A 92 16.64 21.27 -3.54
CA TYR A 92 15.74 20.42 -2.76
C TYR A 92 15.83 18.97 -3.19
N THR A 93 15.31 18.08 -2.36
CA THR A 93 15.16 16.67 -2.68
C THR A 93 13.71 16.26 -2.62
N VAL A 94 13.29 15.30 -3.44
CA VAL A 94 11.92 14.79 -3.45
C VAL A 94 11.90 13.26 -3.40
N VAL A 95 10.93 12.73 -2.64
CA VAL A 95 10.51 11.33 -2.68
C VAL A 95 9.02 11.27 -2.97
N THR A 96 8.58 10.24 -3.68
CA THR A 96 7.18 10.04 -4.03
C THR A 96 6.73 8.61 -3.73
N VAL A 97 5.47 8.49 -3.31
CA VAL A 97 4.68 7.27 -3.42
C VAL A 97 3.59 7.57 -4.44
N ALA A 98 3.75 7.04 -5.65
CA ALA A 98 2.88 7.38 -6.75
C ALA A 98 2.51 6.20 -7.64
N LYS A 99 1.43 6.42 -8.40
CA LYS A 99 1.05 5.68 -9.61
C LYS A 99 0.59 6.72 -10.62
N ILE A 100 1.32 6.78 -11.73
CA ILE A 100 1.11 7.75 -12.81
C ILE A 100 0.77 6.96 -14.07
N ASN A 101 -0.50 6.98 -14.49
CA ASN A 101 -0.97 6.20 -15.62
C ASN A 101 -0.65 6.87 -16.97
N ASN A 102 -0.57 8.20 -16.99
CA ASN A 102 -0.28 9.03 -18.16
C ASN A 102 1.18 9.53 -18.17
N MET A 103 2.12 8.70 -17.69
CA MET A 103 3.53 9.07 -17.53
C MET A 103 4.19 9.45 -18.87
N ASP A 104 3.93 8.69 -19.92
CA ASP A 104 4.52 8.92 -21.25
C ASP A 104 4.01 10.22 -21.88
N GLU A 105 2.73 10.55 -21.68
CA GLU A 105 2.13 11.80 -22.16
C GLU A 105 2.77 13.02 -21.50
N ILE A 106 2.86 13.01 -20.17
CA ILE A 106 3.47 14.11 -19.42
C ILE A 106 4.96 14.24 -19.79
N ALA A 107 5.67 13.11 -19.94
CA ALA A 107 7.07 13.14 -20.34
C ALA A 107 7.26 13.76 -21.72
N GLN A 108 6.41 13.44 -22.69
CA GLN A 108 6.46 14.05 -24.01
C GLN A 108 6.22 15.56 -23.94
N GLU A 109 5.23 16.03 -23.17
CA GLU A 109 5.00 17.47 -22.98
C GLU A 109 6.23 18.18 -22.37
N LEU A 110 6.87 17.56 -21.38
CA LEU A 110 8.07 18.11 -20.76
C LEU A 110 9.25 18.19 -21.75
N LEU A 111 9.43 17.17 -22.59
CA LEU A 111 10.43 17.15 -23.64
C LEU A 111 10.17 18.21 -24.72
N ASP A 112 8.90 18.42 -25.12
CA ASP A 112 8.51 19.47 -26.08
C ASP A 112 8.81 20.87 -25.55
N ARG A 113 8.76 21.05 -24.23
CA ARG A 113 9.19 22.26 -23.50
C ARG A 113 10.71 22.35 -23.31
N ARG A 114 11.48 21.44 -23.92
CA ARG A 114 12.95 21.36 -23.84
C ARG A 114 13.49 21.05 -22.44
N MET A 115 12.68 20.41 -21.59
CA MET A 115 13.19 19.79 -20.37
C MET A 115 13.91 18.48 -20.71
N HIS A 116 14.71 17.96 -19.79
CA HIS A 116 15.41 16.70 -19.95
C HIS A 116 15.21 15.82 -18.71
N PHE A 117 15.33 14.51 -18.91
CA PHE A 117 15.34 13.50 -17.86
C PHE A 117 16.77 12.97 -17.70
N SER A 118 17.30 13.08 -16.50
CA SER A 118 18.66 12.65 -16.11
C SER A 118 18.65 11.26 -15.46
N GLU A 119 17.54 10.84 -14.85
CA GLU A 119 17.39 9.55 -14.17
C GLU A 119 16.78 8.48 -15.10
N TYR A 120 16.99 8.65 -16.42
CA TYR A 120 16.52 7.74 -17.45
C TYR A 120 17.39 6.49 -17.51
N SER A 121 16.86 5.36 -17.02
CA SER A 121 17.58 4.08 -17.00
C SER A 121 16.75 2.99 -17.68
N ALA A 122 17.41 2.13 -18.47
CA ALA A 122 16.78 1.02 -19.20
C ALA A 122 15.52 1.42 -20.01
N ASN A 123 15.54 2.59 -20.65
CA ASN A 123 14.40 3.16 -21.38
C ASN A 123 13.11 3.33 -20.55
N THR A 124 13.24 3.58 -19.25
CA THR A 124 12.11 3.80 -18.35
C THR A 124 12.22 5.20 -17.74
N ILE A 125 11.13 5.96 -17.76
CA ILE A 125 11.01 7.26 -17.11
C ILE A 125 10.95 7.05 -15.59
N ASN A 126 11.79 7.77 -14.85
CA ASN A 126 11.71 7.79 -13.39
C ASN A 126 10.52 8.66 -12.96
N GLN A 127 9.52 8.05 -12.32
CA GLN A 127 8.29 8.76 -11.92
C GLN A 127 8.57 9.94 -10.98
N THR A 128 9.58 9.81 -10.12
CA THR A 128 9.92 10.83 -9.11
C THR A 128 10.61 12.02 -9.76
N GLU A 129 11.44 11.79 -10.78
CA GLU A 129 12.03 12.86 -11.58
C GLU A 129 10.95 13.61 -12.38
N LEU A 130 10.00 12.89 -12.99
CA LEU A 130 8.88 13.52 -13.68
C LEU A 130 8.07 14.44 -12.74
N VAL A 131 7.78 13.97 -11.52
CA VAL A 131 7.13 14.79 -10.49
C VAL A 131 7.98 16.01 -10.12
N ALA A 132 9.30 15.84 -9.98
CA ALA A 132 10.22 16.95 -9.72
C ALA A 132 10.18 18.03 -10.82
N LEU A 133 10.15 17.62 -12.09
CA LEU A 133 10.07 18.52 -13.23
C LEU A 133 8.73 19.28 -13.27
N LEU A 134 7.62 18.61 -12.96
CA LEU A 134 6.31 19.27 -12.80
C LEU A 134 6.32 20.30 -11.67
N ILE A 135 6.92 19.98 -10.52
CA ILE A 135 7.06 20.92 -9.41
C ILE A 135 7.84 22.17 -9.86
N ASN A 136 8.91 21.97 -10.63
CA ASN A 136 9.73 23.04 -11.18
C ASN A 136 9.03 23.92 -12.23
N MET A 137 7.82 23.59 -12.66
CA MET A 137 7.04 24.49 -13.51
C MET A 137 6.27 25.55 -12.71
N GLY A 138 6.10 25.35 -11.40
CA GLY A 138 5.46 26.34 -10.52
C GLY A 138 6.40 27.46 -10.11
N ARG A 139 5.86 28.65 -9.82
CA ARG A 139 6.65 29.77 -9.25
C ARG A 139 6.97 29.53 -7.77
N THR A 140 6.13 28.73 -7.11
CA THR A 140 6.30 28.25 -5.73
C THR A 140 6.13 26.74 -5.67
N PHE A 141 6.58 26.10 -4.58
CA PHE A 141 6.33 24.68 -4.35
C PHE A 141 4.83 24.35 -4.36
N VAL A 142 3.97 25.18 -3.76
CA VAL A 142 2.52 24.98 -3.74
C VAL A 142 1.94 24.99 -5.15
N GLU A 143 2.34 25.94 -6.01
CA GLU A 143 1.90 25.98 -7.40
C GLU A 143 2.35 24.74 -8.19
N GLY A 144 3.61 24.33 -8.00
CA GLY A 144 4.18 23.15 -8.64
C GLY A 144 3.50 21.86 -8.22
N ILE A 145 3.25 21.68 -6.91
CA ILE A 145 2.50 20.55 -6.36
C ILE A 145 1.06 20.52 -6.91
N ASN A 146 0.38 21.67 -7.01
CA ASN A 146 -0.95 21.72 -7.63
C ASN A 146 -0.92 21.39 -9.12
N LEU A 147 0.18 21.65 -9.84
CA LEU A 147 0.35 21.17 -11.20
C LEU A 147 0.49 19.65 -11.26
N VAL A 148 1.21 19.05 -10.30
CA VAL A 148 1.28 17.59 -10.13
C VAL A 148 -0.11 17.01 -9.95
N TYR A 149 -0.92 17.58 -9.04
CA TYR A 149 -2.30 17.14 -8.83
C TYR A 149 -3.11 17.19 -10.13
N ARG A 150 -3.08 18.32 -10.85
CA ARG A 150 -3.82 18.49 -12.11
C ARG A 150 -3.40 17.53 -13.22
N LYS A 151 -2.10 17.26 -13.38
CA LYS A 151 -1.60 16.51 -14.53
C LYS A 151 -1.58 15.00 -14.32
N ILE A 152 -1.38 14.52 -13.09
CA ILE A 152 -1.22 13.08 -12.85
C ILE A 152 -2.57 12.37 -12.83
N GLU A 153 -2.73 11.42 -13.74
CA GLU A 153 -3.78 10.42 -13.64
C GLU A 153 -3.33 9.27 -12.72
N GLY A 154 -3.93 9.19 -11.53
CA GLY A 154 -3.63 8.15 -10.54
C GLY A 154 -3.53 8.75 -9.14
N SER A 155 -2.40 8.58 -8.48
CA SER A 155 -2.12 9.22 -7.18
C SER A 155 -0.64 9.55 -7.03
N CYS A 156 -0.33 10.62 -6.30
CA CYS A 156 1.04 11.02 -6.01
C CYS A 156 1.09 11.76 -4.67
N SER A 157 1.58 11.06 -3.64
CA SER A 157 1.96 11.66 -2.36
C SER A 157 3.47 11.85 -2.32
N MET A 158 3.93 12.93 -1.70
CA MET A 158 5.35 13.30 -1.75
C MET A 158 5.85 14.00 -0.49
N LEU A 159 7.14 13.83 -0.23
CA LEU A 159 7.91 14.70 0.66
C LEU A 159 8.96 15.45 -0.16
N ILE A 160 9.09 16.74 0.11
CA ILE A 160 10.10 17.62 -0.47
C ILE A 160 10.92 18.18 0.68
N MET A 161 12.23 17.98 0.68
CA MET A 161 13.13 18.56 1.67
C MET A 161 13.96 19.65 1.02
N THR A 162 13.81 20.86 1.55
CA THR A 162 14.64 22.02 1.22
C THR A 162 15.76 22.16 2.25
N GLU A 163 16.65 23.13 2.06
CA GLU A 163 17.68 23.46 3.05
C GLU A 163 17.11 23.99 4.38
N ASN A 164 15.85 24.43 4.37
CA ASN A 164 15.20 25.09 5.51
C ASN A 164 14.15 24.22 6.22
N GLY A 165 13.63 23.18 5.57
CA GLY A 165 12.59 22.33 6.15
C GLY A 165 11.95 21.37 5.15
N ILE A 166 10.96 20.62 5.63
CA ILE A 166 10.27 19.56 4.90
C ILE A 166 8.86 20.01 4.54
N ILE A 167 8.50 19.88 3.27
CA ILE A 167 7.13 20.01 2.77
C ILE A 167 6.57 18.61 2.59
N ALA A 168 5.39 18.34 3.16
CA ALA A 168 4.65 17.11 2.94
C ALA A 168 3.35 17.42 2.20
N ALA A 169 3.06 16.66 1.15
CA ALA A 169 1.92 16.87 0.27
C ALA A 169 1.22 15.55 -0.03
N ARG A 170 -0.03 15.41 0.42
CA ARG A 170 -0.85 14.20 0.24
C ARG A 170 -1.58 14.27 -1.10
N ASP A 171 -1.69 13.14 -1.79
CA ASP A 171 -2.33 13.08 -3.10
C ASP A 171 -3.75 13.69 -3.11
N PHE A 172 -4.20 14.15 -4.27
CA PHE A 172 -5.40 14.96 -4.45
C PHE A 172 -6.68 14.37 -3.83
N LEU A 173 -6.85 13.04 -3.85
CA LEU A 173 -8.00 12.35 -3.26
C LEU A 173 -7.66 11.63 -1.95
N GLY A 174 -6.45 11.80 -1.42
CA GLY A 174 -5.99 11.12 -0.21
C GLY A 174 -5.98 9.60 -0.33
N ARG A 175 -5.74 9.05 -1.53
CA ARG A 175 -5.65 7.61 -1.82
C ARG A 175 -4.63 6.92 -0.91
N THR A 176 -3.51 7.58 -0.68
CA THR A 176 -2.39 7.13 0.14
C THR A 176 -2.26 7.97 1.41
N PRO A 177 -1.76 7.39 2.52
CA PRO A 177 -1.67 8.07 3.80
C PRO A 177 -0.40 8.92 3.94
N ILE A 178 -0.52 10.02 4.69
CA ILE A 178 0.61 10.76 5.25
C ILE A 178 0.22 11.16 6.68
N VAL A 179 1.02 10.75 7.67
CA VAL A 179 0.79 11.03 9.08
C VAL A 179 1.96 11.80 9.68
N ILE A 180 1.63 12.79 10.52
CA ILE A 180 2.60 13.62 11.25
C ILE A 180 2.79 13.07 12.66
N GLY A 181 4.05 12.90 13.05
CA GLY A 181 4.49 12.62 14.41
C GLY A 181 5.25 13.80 15.01
N LYS A 182 5.22 13.95 16.33
CA LYS A 182 6.00 14.96 17.06
C LYS A 182 6.66 14.35 18.29
N LYS A 183 7.90 14.75 18.54
CA LYS A 183 8.58 14.57 19.82
C LYS A 183 9.26 15.87 20.23
N GLU A 184 9.92 15.88 21.38
CA GLU A 184 10.60 17.08 21.85
C GLU A 184 11.63 17.57 20.82
N GLY A 185 11.44 18.80 20.33
CA GLY A 185 12.34 19.44 19.38
C GLY A 185 12.43 18.77 18.00
N ALA A 186 11.45 17.94 17.61
CA ALA A 186 11.42 17.31 16.30
C ALA A 186 10.01 16.99 15.78
N TYR A 187 9.86 17.04 14.46
CA TYR A 187 8.69 16.55 13.72
C TYR A 187 9.11 15.42 12.78
N ALA A 188 8.23 14.44 12.63
CA ALA A 188 8.34 13.37 11.64
C ALA A 188 7.09 13.33 10.74
N VAL A 189 7.29 12.86 9.52
CA VAL A 189 6.22 12.57 8.56
C VAL A 189 6.44 11.17 8.03
N SER A 190 5.41 10.33 8.04
CA SER A 190 5.53 8.97 7.50
C SER A 190 4.29 8.54 6.75
N SER A 191 4.42 7.48 5.95
CA SER A 191 3.28 6.76 5.40
C SER A 191 2.51 5.97 6.47
N GLU A 192 3.15 5.62 7.58
CA GLU A 192 2.55 4.80 8.64
C GLU A 192 2.99 5.19 10.05
N THR A 193 2.12 4.95 11.04
CA THR A 193 2.37 5.26 12.45
C THR A 193 3.25 4.24 13.17
N THR A 194 3.46 3.05 12.60
CA THR A 194 4.17 1.92 13.26
C THR A 194 5.56 2.26 13.79
N SER A 195 6.27 3.19 13.16
CA SER A 195 7.60 3.61 13.63
C SER A 195 7.55 4.49 14.88
N PHE A 196 6.47 5.24 15.09
CA PHE A 196 6.41 6.33 16.05
C PHE A 196 6.66 5.89 17.50
N PRO A 197 6.01 4.83 18.03
CA PRO A 197 6.21 4.43 19.42
C PRO A 197 7.65 4.06 19.76
N ASN A 198 8.39 3.45 18.82
CA ASN A 198 9.77 3.02 19.05
C ASN A 198 10.80 4.12 18.78
N LEU A 199 10.37 5.24 18.20
CA LEU A 199 11.20 6.42 17.92
C LEU A 199 10.79 7.62 18.78
N ASP A 200 9.95 7.38 19.79
CA ASP A 200 9.42 8.34 20.75
C ASP A 200 8.59 9.48 20.14
N PHE A 201 8.06 9.28 18.92
CA PHE A 201 7.12 10.22 18.32
C PHE A 201 5.69 9.91 18.80
N HIS A 202 4.93 10.97 19.07
CA HIS A 202 3.49 10.88 19.28
C HIS A 202 2.77 11.32 18.01
N ARG A 203 1.72 10.59 17.62
CA ARG A 203 0.89 10.98 16.47
C ARG A 203 0.23 12.33 16.74
N VAL A 204 0.34 13.24 15.78
CA VAL A 204 -0.33 14.54 15.77
C VAL A 204 -1.64 14.44 15.00
N ARG A 205 -1.56 14.17 13.69
CA ARG A 205 -2.70 13.99 12.78
C ARG A 205 -2.26 13.44 11.43
N ASP A 206 -3.21 12.90 10.68
CA ASP A 206 -3.07 12.65 9.25
C ASP A 206 -3.21 13.97 8.46
N LEU A 207 -2.54 14.07 7.31
CA LEU A 207 -2.84 15.11 6.32
C LEU A 207 -4.15 14.78 5.62
N GLY A 208 -4.99 15.75 5.30
CA GLY A 208 -6.16 15.54 4.44
C GLY A 208 -5.81 15.46 2.94
N PRO A 209 -6.79 15.17 2.07
CA PRO A 209 -6.58 15.00 0.64
C PRO A 209 -6.10 16.31 -0.01
N GLY A 210 -5.02 16.27 -0.77
CA GLY A 210 -4.41 17.44 -1.42
C GLY A 210 -3.79 18.47 -0.46
N GLU A 211 -3.77 18.20 0.85
CA GLU A 211 -3.19 19.11 1.83
C GLU A 211 -1.67 19.24 1.63
N ILE A 212 -1.15 20.45 1.85
CA ILE A 212 0.29 20.74 1.82
C ILE A 212 0.68 21.40 3.14
N VAL A 213 1.65 20.79 3.83
CA VAL A 213 2.19 21.30 5.09
C VAL A 213 3.69 21.50 5.00
N TYR A 214 4.19 22.52 5.68
CA TYR A 214 5.61 22.79 5.85
C TYR A 214 6.02 22.60 7.31
N LEU A 215 7.15 21.93 7.52
CA LEU A 215 7.66 21.53 8.81
C LEU A 215 9.09 22.04 9.00
N THR A 216 9.30 22.72 10.13
CA THR A 216 10.60 22.90 10.76
C THR A 216 10.67 22.05 12.03
N ALA A 217 11.79 22.09 12.75
CA ALA A 217 11.92 21.34 14.00
C ALA A 217 10.94 21.78 15.10
N ASP A 218 10.46 23.02 15.02
CA ASP A 218 9.65 23.71 16.03
C ASP A 218 8.24 24.11 15.54
N LYS A 219 8.03 24.22 14.22
CA LYS A 219 6.78 24.71 13.62
C LYS A 219 6.21 23.73 12.59
N MET A 220 4.89 23.63 12.59
CA MET A 220 4.10 23.10 11.48
C MET A 220 3.21 24.21 10.92
N GLU A 221 3.29 24.43 9.62
CA GLU A 221 2.50 25.43 8.89
C GLU A 221 1.69 24.75 7.80
N VAL A 222 0.39 25.03 7.73
CA VAL A 222 -0.46 24.59 6.63
C VAL A 222 -0.31 25.58 5.48
N LEU A 223 0.29 25.15 4.38
CA LEU A 223 0.46 25.94 3.17
C LEU A 223 -0.78 25.88 2.27
N GLN A 224 -1.52 24.78 2.35
CA GLN A 224 -2.78 24.55 1.63
C GLN A 224 -3.67 23.64 2.46
N GLU A 225 -4.89 24.10 2.73
CA GLU A 225 -5.94 23.33 3.43
C GLU A 225 -6.39 22.11 2.61
N PRO A 226 -6.88 21.04 3.26
CA PRO A 226 -7.32 19.84 2.57
C PRO A 226 -8.57 20.09 1.72
N PHE A 227 -8.69 19.35 0.62
CA PHE A 227 -9.91 19.30 -0.17
C PHE A 227 -11.02 18.54 0.57
N LYS A 228 -12.27 18.74 0.14
CA LYS A 228 -13.45 18.09 0.78
C LYS A 228 -13.63 16.63 0.38
N ARG A 229 -13.18 16.26 -0.81
CA ARG A 229 -13.35 14.91 -1.37
C ARG A 229 -12.15 14.04 -0.99
N GLU A 230 -12.42 12.93 -0.32
CA GLU A 230 -11.43 11.93 0.07
C GLU A 230 -11.88 10.57 -0.43
N GLN A 231 -10.95 9.71 -0.84
CA GLN A 231 -11.20 8.29 -1.08
C GLN A 231 -9.97 7.45 -0.71
N ILE A 232 -9.63 7.41 0.59
CA ILE A 232 -8.51 6.62 1.11
C ILE A 232 -8.69 5.14 0.78
N CYS A 233 -7.59 4.44 0.46
CA CYS A 233 -7.70 3.08 -0.04
C CYS A 233 -8.14 2.06 1.02
N SER A 234 -9.24 1.34 0.78
CA SER A 234 -9.68 0.25 1.67
C SER A 234 -8.62 -0.85 1.85
N PHE A 235 -7.75 -1.04 0.83
CA PHE A 235 -6.71 -2.06 0.84
C PHE A 235 -5.61 -1.82 1.87
N LEU A 236 -5.52 -0.59 2.41
CA LEU A 236 -4.67 -0.27 3.54
C LEU A 236 -5.05 -1.10 4.78
N TRP A 237 -6.35 -1.24 5.08
CA TRP A 237 -6.81 -2.08 6.18
C TRP A 237 -6.89 -3.57 5.82
N VAL A 238 -7.28 -3.90 4.58
CA VAL A 238 -7.42 -5.30 4.13
C VAL A 238 -6.08 -6.05 4.17
N TYR A 239 -5.01 -5.45 3.65
CA TYR A 239 -3.74 -6.19 3.44
C TYR A 239 -2.49 -5.37 3.71
N TYR A 240 -2.42 -4.13 3.20
CA TYR A 240 -1.14 -3.42 3.12
C TYR A 240 -0.59 -2.99 4.46
N GLY A 241 -1.46 -2.43 5.29
CA GLY A 241 -1.01 -1.78 6.49
C GLY A 241 -0.43 -2.75 7.48
N PHE A 242 0.59 -2.25 8.17
CA PHE A 242 1.09 -2.93 9.34
C PHE A 242 -0.02 -3.00 10.41
N PRO A 243 -0.21 -4.15 11.09
CA PRO A 243 -1.26 -4.33 12.10
C PRO A 243 -1.38 -3.20 13.14
N ALA A 244 -0.24 -2.70 13.60
CA ALA A 244 -0.17 -1.63 14.62
C ALA A 244 -0.28 -0.20 14.04
N SER A 245 -0.41 -0.05 12.73
CA SER A 245 -0.58 1.26 12.09
C SER A 245 -2.03 1.73 12.16
N ASP A 246 -2.18 3.04 12.15
CA ASP A 246 -3.46 3.73 12.01
C ASP A 246 -3.45 4.55 10.72
N TYR A 247 -4.58 4.53 10.01
CA TYR A 247 -4.83 5.43 8.88
C TYR A 247 -6.06 6.25 9.17
N ASN A 248 -5.96 7.58 9.10
CA ASN A 248 -7.01 8.48 9.55
C ASN A 248 -7.49 8.19 11.00
N GLY A 249 -6.58 7.71 11.86
CA GLY A 249 -6.88 7.31 13.24
C GLY A 249 -7.62 5.98 13.40
N ILE A 250 -7.77 5.20 12.33
CA ILE A 250 -8.43 3.89 12.35
C ILE A 250 -7.36 2.79 12.25
N ASN A 251 -7.29 1.95 13.28
CA ASN A 251 -6.28 0.91 13.41
C ASN A 251 -6.49 -0.27 12.46
N VAL A 252 -5.41 -0.77 11.87
CA VAL A 252 -5.43 -1.88 10.90
C VAL A 252 -5.91 -3.20 11.51
N GLU A 253 -5.29 -3.65 12.60
CA GLU A 253 -5.64 -4.95 13.20
C GLU A 253 -7.08 -4.94 13.76
N TYR A 254 -7.48 -3.83 14.38
CA TYR A 254 -8.84 -3.66 14.87
C TYR A 254 -9.90 -3.81 13.77
N VAL A 255 -9.67 -3.23 12.59
CA VAL A 255 -10.57 -3.37 11.43
C VAL A 255 -10.62 -4.83 10.98
N ARG A 256 -9.47 -5.51 10.88
CA ARG A 256 -9.38 -6.91 10.46
C ARG A 256 -10.14 -7.84 11.40
N GLU A 257 -9.94 -7.69 12.71
CA GLU A 257 -10.65 -8.48 13.73
C GLU A 257 -12.16 -8.17 13.72
N THR A 258 -12.54 -6.89 13.64
CA THR A 258 -13.96 -6.48 13.61
C THR A 258 -14.68 -7.07 12.39
N ASN A 259 -14.06 -7.00 11.22
CA ASN A 259 -14.60 -7.60 10.00
C ASN A 259 -14.70 -9.14 10.10
N GLY A 260 -13.65 -9.77 10.64
CA GLY A 260 -13.64 -11.21 10.92
C GLY A 260 -14.80 -11.64 11.81
N LYS A 261 -15.00 -10.93 12.92
CA LYS A 261 -16.08 -11.19 13.88
C LYS A 261 -17.45 -11.12 13.23
N MET A 262 -17.74 -10.05 12.49
CA MET A 262 -19.01 -9.91 11.77
C MET A 262 -19.26 -11.04 10.77
N MET A 263 -18.22 -11.53 10.10
CA MET A 263 -18.34 -12.67 9.20
C MET A 263 -18.60 -13.97 9.96
N GLY A 264 -17.86 -14.21 11.05
CA GLY A 264 -17.99 -15.41 11.89
C GLY A 264 -19.37 -15.55 12.53
N GLU A 265 -19.97 -14.44 12.96
CA GLU A 265 -21.32 -14.41 13.56
C GLU A 265 -22.43 -14.83 12.59
N LYS A 266 -22.25 -14.57 11.29
CA LYS A 266 -23.24 -14.85 10.23
C LYS A 266 -22.98 -16.17 9.51
N ASP A 267 -21.81 -16.76 9.69
CA ASP A 267 -21.43 -18.00 9.00
C ASP A 267 -22.03 -19.22 9.71
N ASP A 268 -22.78 -20.01 8.97
CA ASP A 268 -23.46 -21.23 9.41
C ASP A 268 -22.63 -22.50 9.24
N THR A 269 -21.46 -22.43 8.60
CA THR A 269 -20.61 -23.61 8.32
C THR A 269 -20.14 -24.28 9.62
N GLU A 270 -20.32 -25.59 9.77
CA GLU A 270 -19.81 -26.32 10.95
C GLU A 270 -18.32 -26.63 10.81
N VAL A 271 -17.51 -26.17 11.77
CA VAL A 271 -16.04 -26.25 11.70
C VAL A 271 -15.46 -26.50 13.08
N ASP A 272 -14.27 -27.10 13.14
CA ASP A 272 -13.64 -27.51 14.40
C ASP A 272 -12.58 -26.49 14.85
N CYS A 273 -11.93 -25.79 13.92
CA CYS A 273 -11.01 -24.71 14.21
C CYS A 273 -10.88 -23.67 13.08
N VAL A 274 -10.29 -22.54 13.45
CA VAL A 274 -9.97 -21.43 12.53
C VAL A 274 -8.47 -21.17 12.55
N CYS A 275 -7.87 -20.88 11.41
CA CYS A 275 -6.50 -20.39 11.32
C CYS A 275 -6.41 -19.21 10.34
N GLY A 276 -5.38 -18.38 10.46
CA GLY A 276 -5.09 -17.34 9.46
C GLY A 276 -3.90 -17.75 8.61
N VAL A 277 -3.92 -17.44 7.31
CA VAL A 277 -2.73 -17.51 6.47
C VAL A 277 -1.79 -16.38 6.89
N PRO A 278 -0.62 -16.70 7.45
CA PRO A 278 0.22 -15.69 8.08
C PRO A 278 0.98 -14.83 7.06
N ASP A 279 1.15 -13.53 7.31
CA ASP A 279 0.76 -12.83 8.55
C ASP A 279 -0.57 -12.06 8.40
N SER A 280 -0.97 -11.68 7.18
CA SER A 280 -2.11 -10.79 6.91
C SER A 280 -3.48 -11.39 7.26
N GLY A 281 -3.66 -12.70 7.10
CA GLY A 281 -4.92 -13.38 7.42
C GLY A 281 -5.17 -13.59 8.93
N VAL A 282 -4.21 -13.26 9.80
CA VAL A 282 -4.28 -13.55 11.24
C VAL A 282 -5.38 -12.74 11.94
N GLY A 283 -5.43 -11.41 11.77
CA GLY A 283 -6.46 -10.58 12.41
C GLY A 283 -7.88 -10.98 12.01
N MET A 284 -8.10 -11.22 10.71
CA MET A 284 -9.38 -11.75 10.21
C MET A 284 -9.75 -13.08 10.89
N ALA A 285 -8.79 -13.99 11.04
CA ALA A 285 -9.00 -15.29 11.67
C ALA A 285 -9.30 -15.19 13.17
N LEU A 286 -8.63 -14.29 13.89
CA LEU A 286 -8.88 -14.06 15.31
C LEU A 286 -10.31 -13.55 15.53
N GLY A 287 -10.70 -12.52 14.78
CA GLY A 287 -12.07 -12.01 14.81
C GLY A 287 -13.09 -13.06 14.40
N TYR A 288 -12.85 -13.78 13.30
CA TYR A 288 -13.76 -14.83 12.82
C TYR A 288 -13.93 -15.93 13.87
N ALA A 289 -12.86 -16.37 14.52
CA ALA A 289 -12.90 -17.36 15.59
C ALA A 289 -13.75 -16.88 16.79
N GLU A 290 -13.63 -15.61 17.18
CA GLU A 290 -14.47 -14.99 18.21
C GLU A 290 -15.94 -15.01 17.82
N GLY A 291 -16.28 -14.49 16.63
CA GLY A 291 -17.66 -14.42 16.14
C GLY A 291 -18.31 -15.80 15.95
N LYS A 292 -17.53 -16.75 15.42
CA LYS A 292 -17.98 -18.13 15.16
C LYS A 292 -17.97 -19.02 16.41
N LYS A 293 -17.33 -18.56 17.50
CA LYS A 293 -17.19 -19.28 18.79
C LYS A 293 -16.50 -20.64 18.65
N VAL A 294 -15.42 -20.66 17.86
CA VAL A 294 -14.57 -21.84 17.63
C VAL A 294 -13.11 -21.47 17.90
N PRO A 295 -12.23 -22.41 18.28
CA PRO A 295 -10.87 -22.07 18.65
C PRO A 295 -10.04 -21.61 17.45
N TYR A 296 -9.31 -20.50 17.62
CA TYR A 296 -8.18 -20.17 16.76
C TYR A 296 -7.02 -21.15 17.02
N LYS A 297 -6.43 -21.69 15.95
CA LYS A 297 -5.28 -22.59 15.98
C LYS A 297 -4.24 -22.12 14.96
N ARG A 298 -2.97 -22.20 15.31
CA ARG A 298 -1.84 -21.97 14.38
C ARG A 298 -1.58 -23.21 13.52
N ALA A 299 -2.59 -23.58 12.72
CA ALA A 299 -2.55 -24.78 11.86
C ALA A 299 -1.61 -24.61 10.65
N VAL A 300 -1.21 -23.38 10.33
CA VAL A 300 -0.15 -23.05 9.38
C VAL A 300 0.74 -21.97 9.98
N LEU A 301 2.05 -22.08 9.75
CA LEU A 301 3.04 -21.13 10.25
C LEU A 301 3.89 -20.60 9.10
N LYS A 302 4.28 -19.33 9.19
CA LYS A 302 5.23 -18.72 8.27
C LYS A 302 6.65 -19.07 8.70
N TYR A 303 7.46 -19.58 7.77
CA TYR A 303 8.89 -19.75 7.95
C TYR A 303 9.62 -18.46 7.57
N THR A 304 9.93 -17.65 8.57
CA THR A 304 10.53 -16.31 8.44
C THR A 304 12.07 -16.19 8.58
N PRO A 305 12.84 -17.16 9.15
CA PRO A 305 14.26 -16.93 9.43
C PRO A 305 15.18 -16.72 8.22
N THR A 306 14.81 -17.17 7.00
CA THR A 306 15.79 -17.33 5.90
C THR A 306 15.53 -16.52 4.64
N TRP A 307 14.37 -15.87 4.46
CA TRP A 307 14.07 -15.13 3.23
C TRP A 307 13.54 -13.72 3.50
N PRO A 308 14.22 -12.68 2.99
CA PRO A 308 13.63 -11.35 2.95
C PRO A 308 12.32 -11.38 2.15
N ARG A 309 11.39 -10.48 2.49
CA ARG A 309 10.08 -10.33 1.81
C ARG A 309 10.24 -10.32 0.28
N SER A 310 11.29 -9.68 -0.19
CA SER A 310 11.66 -9.45 -1.59
C SER A 310 12.27 -10.63 -2.33
N PHE A 311 12.68 -11.71 -1.65
CA PHE A 311 13.42 -12.78 -2.31
C PHE A 311 12.54 -13.50 -3.34
N THR A 312 12.73 -13.12 -4.60
CA THR A 312 12.05 -13.69 -5.75
C THR A 312 13.12 -14.21 -6.70
N PRO A 313 13.38 -15.53 -6.70
CA PRO A 313 14.33 -16.12 -7.63
C PRO A 313 13.98 -15.77 -9.09
N GLY A 314 14.99 -15.59 -9.94
CA GLY A 314 14.78 -15.31 -11.37
C GLY A 314 14.14 -16.47 -12.14
N ASN A 315 14.29 -17.72 -11.68
CA ASN A 315 13.70 -18.88 -12.33
C ASN A 315 12.34 -19.27 -11.70
N GLN A 316 11.43 -19.79 -12.52
CA GLN A 316 10.07 -20.11 -12.07
C GLN A 316 10.03 -21.29 -11.09
N GLU A 317 10.89 -22.29 -11.29
CA GLU A 317 10.99 -23.46 -10.40
C GLU A 317 11.42 -23.09 -8.98
N ARG A 318 12.45 -22.25 -8.80
CA ARG A 318 12.83 -21.79 -7.45
C ARG A 318 11.79 -20.84 -6.86
N ARG A 319 11.06 -20.06 -7.66
CA ARG A 319 9.93 -19.26 -7.15
C ARG A 319 8.85 -20.15 -6.54
N ALA A 320 8.48 -21.22 -7.24
CA ALA A 320 7.53 -22.21 -6.72
C ALA A 320 8.07 -22.91 -5.46
N LEU A 321 9.35 -23.29 -5.45
CA LEU A 321 9.99 -23.89 -4.28
C LEU A 321 10.01 -22.94 -3.07
N VAL A 322 10.45 -21.69 -3.26
CA VAL A 322 10.48 -20.68 -2.19
C VAL A 322 9.07 -20.42 -1.65
N ALA A 323 8.05 -20.33 -2.52
CA ALA A 323 6.67 -20.18 -2.09
C ALA A 323 6.21 -21.37 -1.23
N LYS A 324 6.52 -22.61 -1.65
CA LYS A 324 6.24 -23.83 -0.88
C LYS A 324 6.94 -23.83 0.49
N MET A 325 8.18 -23.35 0.56
CA MET A 325 8.95 -23.36 1.81
C MET A 325 8.51 -22.29 2.82
N LYS A 326 7.80 -21.24 2.39
CA LYS A 326 7.39 -20.12 3.26
C LYS A 326 6.27 -20.49 4.23
N LEU A 327 5.42 -21.47 3.91
CA LEU A 327 4.29 -21.87 4.74
C LEU A 327 4.44 -23.33 5.17
N ILE A 328 4.43 -23.56 6.48
CA ILE A 328 4.58 -24.87 7.08
C ILE A 328 3.25 -25.25 7.72
N PRO A 329 2.52 -26.25 7.18
CA PRO A 329 1.33 -26.79 7.84
C PRO A 329 1.71 -27.54 9.12
N ASN A 330 0.83 -27.52 10.11
CA ASN A 330 0.98 -28.27 11.36
C ASN A 330 0.02 -29.48 11.35
N PRO A 331 0.49 -30.69 10.97
CA PRO A 331 -0.36 -31.87 10.87
C PRO A 331 -1.07 -32.22 12.18
N SER A 332 -0.44 -31.98 13.33
CA SER A 332 -1.03 -32.24 14.65
C SER A 332 -2.27 -31.39 14.93
N LEU A 333 -2.42 -30.26 14.22
CA LEU A 333 -3.59 -29.38 14.33
C LEU A 333 -4.55 -29.50 13.15
N LEU A 334 -4.14 -30.12 12.03
CA LEU A 334 -4.95 -30.27 10.82
C LEU A 334 -5.66 -31.62 10.74
N LYS A 335 -5.03 -32.69 11.27
CA LYS A 335 -5.52 -34.05 11.11
C LYS A 335 -6.95 -34.20 11.64
N ASP A 336 -7.82 -34.75 10.79
CA ASP A 336 -9.24 -35.03 11.02
C ASP A 336 -10.10 -33.79 11.33
N GLN A 337 -9.57 -32.57 11.15
CA GLN A 337 -10.29 -31.31 11.42
C GLN A 337 -11.03 -30.78 10.18
N ARG A 338 -12.21 -30.20 10.40
CA ARG A 338 -12.87 -29.25 9.49
C ARG A 338 -12.33 -27.85 9.78
N VAL A 339 -11.43 -27.35 8.93
CA VAL A 339 -10.69 -26.11 9.18
C VAL A 339 -11.24 -24.97 8.34
N VAL A 340 -11.52 -23.83 8.99
CA VAL A 340 -11.57 -22.55 8.29
C VAL A 340 -10.18 -21.96 8.28
N PHE A 341 -9.70 -21.56 7.11
CA PHE A 341 -8.55 -20.70 7.03
C PHE A 341 -8.96 -19.35 6.43
N CYS A 342 -8.50 -18.27 7.07
CA CYS A 342 -8.75 -16.91 6.62
C CYS A 342 -7.54 -16.37 5.84
N ASP A 343 -7.81 -15.65 4.77
CA ASP A 343 -6.80 -14.98 3.95
C ASP A 343 -7.26 -13.54 3.63
N ASP A 344 -6.34 -12.67 3.24
CA ASP A 344 -6.68 -11.27 2.98
C ASP A 344 -7.50 -11.10 1.70
N SER A 345 -7.06 -11.73 0.60
CA SER A 345 -7.61 -11.52 -0.75
C SER A 345 -7.29 -12.71 -1.68
N ILE A 346 -8.02 -12.82 -2.80
CA ILE A 346 -7.69 -13.76 -3.88
C ILE A 346 -7.45 -12.98 -5.17
N VAL A 347 -6.18 -12.85 -5.57
CA VAL A 347 -5.78 -12.24 -6.85
C VAL A 347 -5.76 -13.31 -7.94
N ARG A 348 -4.68 -14.12 -8.01
CA ARG A 348 -4.52 -15.18 -9.02
C ARG A 348 -5.03 -16.55 -8.55
N GLY A 349 -5.01 -16.81 -7.24
CA GLY A 349 -5.44 -18.08 -6.63
C GLY A 349 -4.43 -19.24 -6.68
N THR A 350 -3.28 -19.09 -7.34
CA THR A 350 -2.30 -20.19 -7.51
C THR A 350 -1.71 -20.69 -6.19
N GLN A 351 -1.22 -19.77 -5.35
CA GLN A 351 -0.65 -20.12 -4.04
C GLN A 351 -1.71 -20.70 -3.10
N LEU A 352 -2.93 -20.15 -3.16
CA LEU A 352 -4.05 -20.62 -2.36
C LEU A 352 -4.43 -22.07 -2.72
N LYS A 353 -4.46 -22.40 -4.02
CA LYS A 353 -4.69 -23.78 -4.49
C LYS A 353 -3.66 -24.76 -3.95
N ASP A 354 -2.38 -24.37 -3.94
CA ASP A 354 -1.32 -25.20 -3.39
C ASP A 354 -1.47 -25.39 -1.87
N ASN A 355 -1.81 -24.33 -1.13
CA ASN A 355 -2.08 -24.40 0.31
C ASN A 355 -3.23 -25.37 0.63
N VAL A 356 -4.34 -25.26 -0.11
CA VAL A 356 -5.52 -26.13 0.07
C VAL A 356 -5.16 -27.60 -0.16
N ARG A 357 -4.44 -27.90 -1.25
CA ARG A 357 -3.94 -29.26 -1.52
C ARG A 357 -3.09 -29.76 -0.35
N THR A 358 -2.16 -28.95 0.14
CA THR A 358 -1.29 -29.30 1.26
C THR A 358 -2.07 -29.51 2.56
N PHE A 359 -3.17 -28.79 2.81
CA PHE A 359 -3.97 -29.02 4.02
C PHE A 359 -4.64 -30.41 3.99
N PHE A 360 -5.18 -30.82 2.84
CA PHE A 360 -5.73 -32.16 2.66
C PHE A 360 -4.64 -33.25 2.74
N GLU A 361 -3.46 -33.04 2.13
CA GLU A 361 -2.31 -33.96 2.24
C GLU A 361 -1.89 -34.20 3.70
N TYR A 362 -2.11 -33.21 4.59
CA TYR A 362 -1.79 -33.27 6.00
C TYR A 362 -2.98 -33.71 6.89
N GLY A 363 -4.05 -34.21 6.27
CA GLY A 363 -5.14 -34.91 6.93
C GLY A 363 -6.35 -34.05 7.31
N ALA A 364 -6.48 -32.82 6.81
CA ALA A 364 -7.71 -32.05 7.01
C ALA A 364 -8.92 -32.77 6.37
N LYS A 365 -10.05 -32.81 7.09
CA LYS A 365 -11.30 -33.42 6.63
C LYS A 365 -12.05 -32.51 5.65
N GLU A 366 -12.13 -31.23 5.99
CA GLU A 366 -12.75 -30.17 5.19
C GLU A 366 -11.89 -28.92 5.26
N VAL A 367 -11.80 -28.18 4.16
CA VAL A 367 -10.98 -26.98 4.04
C VAL A 367 -11.84 -25.84 3.51
N HIS A 368 -12.22 -24.93 4.41
CA HIS A 368 -13.10 -23.80 4.11
C HIS A 368 -12.27 -22.50 4.07
N CYS A 369 -12.46 -21.69 3.04
CA CYS A 369 -11.74 -20.43 2.89
C CYS A 369 -12.64 -19.23 3.18
N ARG A 370 -12.11 -18.25 3.93
CA ARG A 370 -12.79 -17.00 4.27
C ARG A 370 -11.90 -15.81 3.94
N ILE A 371 -12.35 -14.97 3.01
CA ILE A 371 -11.55 -13.87 2.48
C ILE A 371 -11.99 -12.55 3.11
N SER A 372 -11.02 -11.77 3.60
CA SER A 372 -11.28 -10.53 4.36
C SER A 372 -11.86 -9.38 3.54
N CYS A 373 -11.88 -9.48 2.21
CA CYS A 373 -12.47 -8.48 1.32
C CYS A 373 -13.49 -9.09 0.35
N PRO A 374 -14.30 -8.28 -0.32
CA PRO A 374 -15.08 -8.73 -1.48
C PRO A 374 -14.19 -9.27 -2.61
N PRO A 375 -14.76 -10.01 -3.58
CA PRO A 375 -14.01 -10.44 -4.76
C PRO A 375 -13.40 -9.25 -5.51
N LEU A 376 -12.14 -9.42 -5.93
CA LEU A 376 -11.44 -8.44 -6.76
C LEU A 376 -11.94 -8.52 -8.19
N VAL A 377 -12.84 -7.64 -8.62
CA VAL A 377 -13.42 -7.65 -9.99
C VAL A 377 -12.73 -6.63 -10.90
N TYR A 378 -12.19 -5.54 -10.34
CA TYR A 378 -11.57 -4.45 -11.09
C TYR A 378 -10.08 -4.31 -10.73
N GLY A 379 -9.24 -4.04 -11.74
CA GLY A 379 -7.87 -3.61 -11.51
C GLY A 379 -7.83 -2.22 -10.85
N CYS A 380 -6.83 -1.97 -9.99
CA CYS A 380 -6.69 -0.66 -9.35
C CYS A 380 -6.06 0.35 -10.32
N PRO A 381 -6.72 1.47 -10.68
CA PRO A 381 -6.09 2.53 -11.48
C PRO A 381 -5.33 3.54 -10.61
N PHE A 382 -5.60 3.59 -9.29
CA PHE A 382 -5.16 4.69 -8.44
C PHE A 382 -3.82 4.44 -7.75
N ILE A 383 -3.54 3.22 -7.31
CA ILE A 383 -2.35 2.89 -6.53
C ILE A 383 -1.64 1.68 -7.12
N GLY A 384 -0.30 1.73 -7.13
CA GLY A 384 0.56 0.69 -7.69
C GLY A 384 0.79 -0.48 -6.74
N PHE A 385 -0.28 -1.02 -6.16
CA PHE A 385 -0.27 -2.09 -5.15
C PHE A 385 0.02 -3.49 -5.74
N THR A 386 -0.47 -3.77 -6.93
CA THR A 386 -0.17 -5.03 -7.61
C THR A 386 0.87 -4.82 -8.70
N SER A 387 1.75 -5.81 -8.89
CA SER A 387 2.57 -5.89 -10.11
C SER A 387 1.77 -6.32 -11.33
N SER A 388 0.47 -6.62 -11.16
CA SER A 388 -0.41 -7.03 -12.23
C SER A 388 -0.44 -5.96 -13.32
N LYS A 389 -0.26 -6.41 -14.56
CA LYS A 389 -0.34 -5.56 -15.75
C LYS A 389 -1.66 -5.71 -16.50
N SER A 390 -2.53 -6.61 -16.03
CA SER A 390 -3.78 -6.92 -16.72
C SER A 390 -4.84 -7.40 -15.74
N ASP A 391 -6.08 -6.96 -15.93
CA ASP A 391 -7.22 -7.47 -15.17
C ASP A 391 -7.37 -8.99 -15.30
N MET A 392 -6.89 -9.61 -16.39
CA MET A 392 -6.91 -11.06 -16.60
C MET A 392 -6.04 -11.84 -15.60
N GLU A 393 -5.20 -11.16 -14.82
CA GLU A 393 -4.53 -11.79 -13.68
C GLU A 393 -5.49 -12.06 -12.51
N LEU A 394 -6.62 -11.37 -12.43
CA LEU A 394 -7.66 -11.63 -11.45
C LEU A 394 -8.39 -12.93 -11.80
N ILE A 395 -8.53 -13.84 -10.83
CA ILE A 395 -9.23 -15.12 -11.02
C ILE A 395 -10.69 -14.91 -11.40
N THR A 396 -11.32 -13.88 -10.83
CA THR A 396 -12.67 -13.41 -11.15
C THR A 396 -12.82 -13.10 -12.64
N ARG A 397 -11.91 -12.30 -13.21
CA ARG A 397 -11.92 -11.88 -14.62
C ARG A 397 -11.74 -13.04 -15.59
N ARG A 398 -10.87 -14.00 -15.24
CA ARG A 398 -10.75 -15.24 -16.01
C ARG A 398 -12.04 -16.06 -16.01
N ILE A 399 -12.67 -16.20 -14.85
CA ILE A 399 -13.95 -16.94 -14.73
C ILE A 399 -15.06 -16.22 -15.47
N ILE A 400 -15.15 -14.88 -15.38
CA ILE A 400 -16.12 -14.07 -16.12
C ILE A 400 -15.92 -14.29 -17.62
N LYS A 401 -14.68 -14.26 -18.12
CA LYS A 401 -14.38 -14.59 -19.51
C LYS A 401 -14.84 -15.99 -19.91
N ASP A 402 -14.56 -16.99 -19.06
CA ASP A 402 -14.95 -18.38 -19.33
C ASP A 402 -16.48 -18.55 -19.38
N PHE A 403 -17.21 -17.79 -18.58
CA PHE A 403 -18.68 -17.83 -18.54
C PHE A 403 -19.37 -17.01 -19.63
N GLU A 404 -18.82 -15.83 -19.94
CA GLU A 404 -19.49 -14.81 -20.75
C GLU A 404 -18.89 -14.64 -22.15
N GLY A 405 -17.70 -15.20 -22.39
CA GLY A 405 -16.89 -14.97 -23.60
C GLY A 405 -16.08 -13.68 -23.60
N ASP A 406 -16.32 -12.79 -22.63
CA ASP A 406 -15.71 -11.47 -22.48
C ASP A 406 -15.45 -11.19 -20.99
N ASP A 407 -14.21 -10.85 -20.62
CA ASP A 407 -13.82 -10.59 -19.23
C ASP A 407 -14.45 -9.32 -18.65
N LYS A 408 -15.06 -8.46 -19.48
CA LYS A 408 -15.66 -7.18 -19.10
C LYS A 408 -17.18 -7.18 -19.02
N LYS A 409 -17.83 -8.31 -19.29
CA LYS A 409 -19.29 -8.37 -19.34
C LYS A 409 -19.91 -8.46 -17.95
N ASN A 410 -20.96 -7.67 -17.70
CA ASN A 410 -21.82 -7.72 -16.52
C ASN A 410 -21.07 -7.60 -15.17
N LEU A 411 -19.98 -6.83 -15.09
CA LEU A 411 -19.12 -6.77 -13.89
C LEU A 411 -19.86 -6.32 -12.65
N GLU A 412 -20.81 -5.39 -12.81
CA GLU A 412 -21.67 -4.91 -11.76
C GLU A 412 -22.46 -6.04 -11.09
N LYS A 413 -22.88 -7.05 -11.84
CA LYS A 413 -23.59 -8.21 -11.29
C LYS A 413 -22.64 -9.14 -10.55
N TYR A 414 -21.43 -9.37 -11.08
CA TYR A 414 -20.41 -10.17 -10.40
C TYR A 414 -19.86 -9.50 -9.14
N ALA A 415 -19.89 -8.16 -9.07
CA ALA A 415 -19.52 -7.37 -7.89
C ALA A 415 -20.65 -7.28 -6.85
N GLN A 416 -21.92 -7.39 -7.28
CA GLN A 416 -23.07 -7.34 -6.38
C GLN A 416 -23.14 -8.60 -5.51
N THR A 417 -22.93 -8.41 -4.21
CA THR A 417 -23.01 -9.49 -3.21
C THR A 417 -24.33 -10.25 -3.32
N ASP A 418 -24.24 -11.58 -3.30
CA ASP A 418 -25.36 -12.52 -3.33
C ASP A 418 -26.20 -12.57 -4.63
N SER A 419 -25.80 -11.85 -5.68
CA SER A 419 -26.40 -12.00 -7.03
C SER A 419 -26.20 -13.43 -7.58
N PRO A 420 -27.02 -13.88 -8.55
CA PRO A 420 -26.82 -15.17 -9.20
C PRO A 420 -25.42 -15.33 -9.83
N GLU A 421 -24.93 -14.28 -10.50
CA GLU A 421 -23.62 -14.24 -11.15
C GLU A 421 -22.48 -14.29 -10.11
N TYR A 422 -22.60 -13.54 -9.01
CA TYR A 422 -21.66 -13.57 -7.90
C TYR A 422 -21.55 -14.98 -7.31
N LYS A 423 -22.69 -15.60 -6.98
CA LYS A 423 -22.72 -16.95 -6.38
C LYS A 423 -22.08 -17.98 -7.31
N ARG A 424 -22.47 -17.96 -8.59
CA ARG A 424 -21.89 -18.83 -9.62
C ARG A 424 -20.37 -18.65 -9.74
N MET A 425 -19.88 -17.42 -9.68
CA MET A 425 -18.45 -17.13 -9.71
C MET A 425 -17.73 -17.65 -8.46
N VAL A 426 -18.26 -17.40 -7.27
CA VAL A 426 -17.66 -17.86 -6.00
C VAL A 426 -17.59 -19.38 -5.94
N ASP A 427 -18.65 -20.08 -6.36
CA ASP A 427 -18.68 -21.54 -6.41
C ASP A 427 -17.63 -22.09 -7.38
N GLU A 428 -17.47 -21.47 -8.54
CA GLU A 428 -16.44 -21.85 -9.52
C GLU A 428 -15.02 -21.56 -9.02
N ILE A 429 -14.80 -20.46 -8.29
CA ILE A 429 -13.52 -20.20 -7.61
C ILE A 429 -13.25 -21.32 -6.60
N ALA A 430 -14.22 -21.65 -5.74
CA ALA A 430 -14.09 -22.71 -4.73
C ALA A 430 -13.68 -24.03 -5.38
N LYS A 431 -14.38 -24.42 -6.45
CA LYS A 431 -14.10 -25.62 -7.24
C LYS A 431 -12.70 -25.62 -7.85
N ARG A 432 -12.27 -24.53 -8.50
CA ARG A 432 -10.93 -24.43 -9.13
C ARG A 432 -9.79 -24.51 -8.12
N LEU A 433 -10.03 -24.06 -6.89
CA LEU A 433 -9.08 -24.08 -5.79
C LEU A 433 -9.13 -25.38 -4.96
N GLY A 434 -10.14 -26.23 -5.17
CA GLY A 434 -10.32 -27.47 -4.41
C GLY A 434 -10.83 -27.26 -2.98
N LEU A 435 -11.54 -26.16 -2.73
CA LEU A 435 -12.08 -25.82 -1.41
C LEU A 435 -13.39 -26.56 -1.14
N THR A 436 -13.65 -26.85 0.14
CA THR A 436 -14.96 -27.35 0.59
C THR A 436 -16.01 -26.25 0.49
N THR A 437 -15.72 -25.05 1.02
CA THR A 437 -16.54 -23.85 0.79
C THR A 437 -15.67 -22.60 0.72
N LEU A 438 -16.15 -21.57 0.01
CA LEU A 438 -15.54 -20.25 -0.08
C LEU A 438 -16.59 -19.18 0.25
N LYS A 439 -16.23 -18.22 1.10
CA LYS A 439 -17.01 -17.00 1.30
C LYS A 439 -16.06 -15.81 1.30
N PHE A 440 -16.50 -14.69 0.72
CA PHE A 440 -15.82 -13.40 0.79
C PHE A 440 -16.57 -12.50 1.79
N ALA A 441 -15.85 -11.60 2.46
CA ALA A 441 -16.46 -10.57 3.27
C ALA A 441 -17.33 -9.65 2.41
N LYS A 442 -18.46 -9.21 2.95
CA LYS A 442 -19.37 -8.30 2.26
C LYS A 442 -18.76 -6.89 2.23
N LEU A 443 -19.06 -6.12 1.19
CA LEU A 443 -18.55 -4.75 1.08
C LEU A 443 -19.09 -3.88 2.22
N GLU A 444 -20.35 -4.07 2.58
CA GLU A 444 -21.02 -3.33 3.65
C GLU A 444 -20.37 -3.61 5.01
N ASP A 445 -19.99 -4.87 5.26
CA ASP A 445 -19.30 -5.26 6.50
C ASP A 445 -17.88 -4.70 6.54
N LEU A 446 -17.15 -4.70 5.40
CA LEU A 446 -15.84 -4.07 5.31
C LEU A 446 -15.92 -2.57 5.60
N ILE A 447 -16.81 -1.83 4.94
CA ILE A 447 -17.00 -0.38 5.18
C ILE A 447 -17.39 -0.12 6.63
N LYS A 448 -18.33 -0.92 7.17
CA LYS A 448 -18.73 -0.82 8.57
C LYS A 448 -17.58 -1.07 9.54
N SER A 449 -16.70 -2.04 9.24
CA SER A 449 -15.51 -2.33 10.07
C SER A 449 -14.49 -1.20 10.05
N ILE A 450 -14.32 -0.52 8.90
CA ILE A 450 -13.47 0.67 8.78
C ILE A 450 -14.06 1.84 9.56
N GLY A 451 -15.40 1.95 9.60
CA GLY A 451 -16.08 2.99 10.37
C GLY A 451 -16.08 4.36 9.69
N MET A 452 -15.80 4.40 8.39
CA MET A 452 -15.92 5.59 7.54
C MET A 452 -17.11 5.44 6.59
N GLU A 453 -17.70 6.57 6.20
CA GLU A 453 -18.70 6.60 5.13
C GLU A 453 -18.10 6.09 3.81
N LYS A 454 -18.86 5.28 3.06
CA LYS A 454 -18.38 4.64 1.82
C LYS A 454 -17.81 5.66 0.82
N CYS A 455 -18.39 6.85 0.73
CA CYS A 455 -17.92 7.89 -0.19
C CYS A 455 -16.50 8.40 0.12
N HIS A 456 -16.02 8.20 1.35
CA HIS A 456 -14.66 8.54 1.80
C HIS A 456 -13.64 7.40 1.64
N VAL A 457 -14.08 6.20 1.25
CA VAL A 457 -13.24 5.00 1.13
C VAL A 457 -13.23 4.53 -0.32
N CYS A 458 -12.04 4.32 -0.89
CA CYS A 458 -11.91 3.70 -2.21
C CYS A 458 -12.26 2.22 -2.13
N THR A 459 -13.28 1.81 -2.89
CA THR A 459 -13.70 0.42 -3.05
C THR A 459 -13.63 -0.06 -4.50
N HIS A 460 -12.97 0.70 -5.38
CA HIS A 460 -12.92 0.47 -6.82
C HIS A 460 -12.65 -0.99 -7.21
N CYS A 461 -11.67 -1.62 -6.56
CA CYS A 461 -11.28 -3.00 -6.86
C CYS A 461 -12.42 -4.02 -6.66
N PHE A 462 -13.41 -3.68 -5.85
CA PHE A 462 -14.56 -4.52 -5.52
C PHE A 462 -15.76 -4.20 -6.41
N ASP A 463 -16.11 -2.91 -6.53
CA ASP A 463 -17.40 -2.48 -7.11
C ASP A 463 -17.31 -1.39 -8.18
N GLY A 464 -16.09 -0.98 -8.57
CA GLY A 464 -15.85 0.03 -9.59
C GLY A 464 -16.31 1.45 -9.25
N SER A 465 -16.83 1.70 -8.04
CA SER A 465 -17.57 2.94 -7.71
C SER A 465 -16.72 4.17 -7.37
N SER A 466 -15.40 4.05 -7.34
CA SER A 466 -14.50 5.17 -7.01
C SER A 466 -14.20 6.06 -8.22
N TYR A 467 -14.08 7.37 -7.99
CA TYR A 467 -13.96 8.39 -9.03
C TYR A 467 -12.52 8.85 -9.29
N CYS A 468 -12.27 9.36 -10.50
CA CYS A 468 -10.99 9.92 -10.93
C CYS A 468 -10.95 11.46 -10.80
N HIS A 469 -9.75 12.04 -10.95
CA HIS A 469 -9.45 13.47 -10.80
C HIS A 469 -10.41 14.41 -11.57
N GLU A 470 -10.93 14.01 -12.75
CA GLU A 470 -11.60 14.93 -13.67
C GLU A 470 -12.93 14.49 -14.29
N HIS A 471 -13.49 13.32 -13.94
CA HIS A 471 -14.65 12.79 -14.69
C HIS A 471 -16.01 12.88 -14.01
N ASP A 472 -16.09 13.30 -12.74
CA ASP A 472 -17.35 13.33 -11.98
C ASP A 472 -17.66 14.70 -11.33
N ASN A 473 -18.02 15.68 -12.19
CA ASN A 473 -18.93 16.84 -11.98
C ASN A 473 -18.40 18.22 -12.44
N GLU A 474 -19.34 19.05 -12.92
CA GLU A 474 -19.18 20.38 -13.54
C GLU A 474 -18.62 21.49 -12.63
N ASP A 475 -18.55 21.29 -11.31
CA ASP A 475 -18.22 22.33 -10.31
C ASP A 475 -16.73 22.74 -10.25
N ASN A 476 -15.82 21.97 -10.86
CA ASN A 476 -14.38 22.24 -10.77
C ASN A 476 -13.82 23.23 -11.82
N ARG A 477 -14.68 23.92 -12.59
CA ARG A 477 -14.24 24.96 -13.53
C ARG A 477 -13.54 26.16 -12.89
N GLN A 478 -13.56 26.29 -11.56
CA GLN A 478 -12.91 27.40 -10.82
C GLN A 478 -11.39 27.23 -10.61
N LEU A 479 -10.79 26.07 -10.92
CA LEU A 479 -9.33 25.88 -10.82
C LEU A 479 -8.57 26.11 -12.14
N LYS A 480 -9.23 26.69 -13.16
CA LYS A 480 -8.54 27.29 -14.31
C LYS A 480 -7.88 28.60 -13.87
N ILE A 481 -6.73 28.49 -13.21
CA ILE A 481 -5.77 29.58 -13.14
C ILE A 481 -4.97 29.50 -14.43
N ASP A 482 -5.18 30.47 -15.31
CA ASP A 482 -4.39 30.68 -16.52
C ASP A 482 -2.90 30.81 -16.15
N PHE A 483 -2.06 29.98 -16.76
CA PHE A 483 -0.59 30.03 -16.64
C PHE A 483 0.02 30.89 -17.73
#